data_AF-A0A7C2K1H1-F1
#
_entry.id   AF-A0A7C2K1H1-F1
#
_cell.length_a   1.000
_cell.length_b   1.000
_cell.length_c   1.000
_cell.angle_alpha   90.00
_cell.angle_beta   90.00
_cell.angle_gamma   90.00
#
_symmetry.space_group_name_H-M   'P 1'
#
loop_
_entity.id
_entity.type
_entity.pdbx_description
1 polymer ?
#
loop_
_entity_poly.entity_id
_entity_poly.type
_entity_poly.pdbx_seq_one_letter_code
_entity_poly.pdbx_strand_id
1 'polypeptide(L)'
;QPANQDQLTAAEDSRRRAVHQQTKRMDTTNLPQLLMQNLNHPHWKVVGERCLSCTNCTMVCPTCFCCSVDEVPDLNTGRVERQRQWDSCFHAEFSALNGRPVRDDIPSRYRQWLTHKLATWHDQFGTSGCVGCGRCITWCPVGIDITEEVVAFRETGP
;
A
#
# COMPACT_ATOMS: atom_id res chain seq x y z
N GLN A 1 34.29 -3.39 11.29
CA GLN A 1 35.16 -4.24 10.43
C GLN A 1 34.38 -4.55 9.15
N PRO A 2 35.01 -4.58 7.97
CA PRO A 2 34.36 -5.02 6.73
C PRO A 2 34.00 -6.51 6.80
N ALA A 3 33.03 -6.94 5.99
CA ALA A 3 32.60 -8.34 5.94
C ALA A 3 33.70 -9.23 5.33
N ASN A 4 33.91 -10.42 5.90
CA ASN A 4 34.83 -11.41 5.35
C ASN A 4 34.16 -12.25 4.24
N GLN A 5 34.96 -13.06 3.53
CA GLN A 5 34.49 -13.83 2.38
C GLN A 5 33.38 -14.85 2.74
N ASP A 6 33.46 -15.46 3.92
CA ASP A 6 32.45 -16.42 4.40
C ASP A 6 31.12 -15.72 4.66
N GLN A 7 31.16 -14.52 5.26
CA GLN A 7 29.98 -13.69 5.50
C GLN A 7 29.32 -13.26 4.18
N LEU A 8 30.10 -12.87 3.17
CA LEU A 8 29.59 -12.50 1.85
C LEU A 8 28.92 -13.71 1.16
N THR A 9 29.55 -14.88 1.24
CA THR A 9 29.01 -16.12 0.65
C THR A 9 27.71 -16.54 1.34
N ALA A 10 27.68 -16.50 2.68
CA ALA A 10 26.49 -16.82 3.47
C ALA A 10 25.33 -15.84 3.18
N ALA A 11 25.62 -14.55 2.99
CA ALA A 11 24.61 -13.55 2.62
C ALA A 11 24.00 -13.85 1.23
N GLU A 12 24.83 -14.19 0.25
CA GLU A 12 24.39 -14.52 -1.11
C GLU A 12 23.57 -15.82 -1.13
N ASP A 13 23.97 -16.84 -0.36
CA ASP A 13 23.19 -18.08 -0.20
C ASP A 13 21.85 -17.82 0.47
N SER A 14 21.81 -16.99 1.49
CA SER A 14 20.57 -16.58 2.16
C SER A 14 19.63 -15.86 1.18
N ARG A 15 20.18 -14.93 0.38
CA ARG A 15 19.44 -14.21 -0.66
C ARG A 15 18.87 -15.17 -1.71
N ARG A 16 19.68 -16.10 -2.23
CA ARG A 16 19.25 -17.11 -3.21
C ARG A 16 18.14 -18.00 -2.65
N ARG A 17 18.29 -18.50 -1.42
CA ARG A 17 17.23 -19.29 -0.75
C ARG A 17 15.94 -18.49 -0.61
N ALA A 18 16.01 -17.23 -0.17
CA ALA A 18 14.84 -16.38 -0.02
C ALA A 18 14.12 -16.15 -1.36
N VAL A 19 14.87 -15.91 -2.45
CA VAL A 19 14.31 -15.78 -3.80
C VAL A 19 13.60 -17.06 -4.25
N HIS A 20 14.21 -18.24 -4.01
CA HIS A 20 13.58 -19.53 -4.36
C HIS A 20 12.31 -19.85 -3.56
N GLN A 21 12.19 -19.32 -2.34
CA GLN A 21 11.00 -19.50 -1.50
C GLN A 21 9.83 -18.59 -1.88
N GLN A 22 10.06 -17.55 -2.69
CA GLN A 22 8.97 -16.72 -3.18
C GLN A 22 8.18 -17.49 -4.23
N THR A 23 6.90 -17.77 -3.96
CA THR A 23 6.02 -18.53 -4.87
C THR A 23 5.04 -17.63 -5.62
N LYS A 24 4.57 -16.54 -5.00
CA LYS A 24 3.66 -15.57 -5.63
C LYS A 24 4.40 -14.70 -6.65
N ARG A 25 3.74 -14.33 -7.74
CA ARG A 25 4.27 -13.50 -8.82
C ARG A 25 3.21 -12.48 -9.24
N MET A 26 3.67 -11.33 -9.70
CA MET A 26 2.85 -10.26 -10.25
C MET A 26 3.46 -9.84 -11.58
N ASP A 27 2.69 -9.89 -12.66
CA ASP A 27 3.11 -9.30 -13.92
C ASP A 27 3.05 -7.78 -13.81
N THR A 28 4.21 -7.13 -13.91
CA THR A 28 4.37 -5.68 -13.79
C THR A 28 4.37 -4.96 -15.14
N THR A 29 4.25 -5.68 -16.26
CA THR A 29 4.25 -5.12 -17.62
C THR A 29 3.12 -4.11 -17.81
N ASN A 30 3.45 -2.84 -18.05
CA ASN A 30 2.48 -1.73 -18.22
C ASN A 30 1.47 -1.60 -17.05
N LEU A 31 1.84 -2.05 -15.85
CA LEU A 31 0.93 -2.07 -14.70
C LEU A 31 0.40 -0.68 -14.30
N PRO A 32 1.21 0.39 -14.30
CA PRO A 32 0.68 1.74 -14.04
C PRO A 32 -0.44 2.14 -15.00
N GLN A 33 -0.22 1.95 -16.31
CA GLN A 33 -1.18 2.32 -17.35
C GLN A 33 -2.46 1.49 -17.24
N LEU A 34 -2.33 0.18 -17.01
CA LEU A 34 -3.46 -0.73 -16.81
C LEU A 34 -4.38 -0.22 -15.69
N LEU A 35 -3.83 0.07 -14.52
CA LEU A 35 -4.63 0.49 -13.36
C LEU A 35 -5.25 1.87 -13.56
N MET A 36 -4.52 2.80 -14.20
CA MET A 36 -5.01 4.16 -14.46
C MET A 36 -6.09 4.23 -15.54
N GLN A 37 -6.12 3.28 -16.48
CA GLN A 37 -7.19 3.17 -17.48
C GLN A 37 -8.45 2.49 -16.91
N ASN A 38 -8.31 1.73 -15.83
CA ASN A 38 -9.38 0.92 -15.23
C ASN A 38 -9.96 1.52 -13.95
N LEU A 39 -9.93 2.84 -13.74
CA LEU A 39 -10.40 3.47 -12.49
C LEU A 39 -11.90 3.22 -12.20
N ASN A 40 -12.70 3.00 -13.23
CA ASN A 40 -14.14 2.72 -13.13
C ASN A 40 -14.49 1.23 -13.22
N HIS A 41 -13.48 0.36 -13.23
CA HIS A 41 -13.68 -1.08 -13.40
C HIS A 41 -14.50 -1.69 -12.23
N PRO A 42 -15.50 -2.56 -12.51
CA PRO A 42 -16.39 -3.09 -11.47
C PRO A 42 -15.68 -3.91 -10.39
N HIS A 43 -14.52 -4.49 -10.71
CA HIS A 43 -13.72 -5.26 -9.75
C HIS A 43 -13.32 -4.46 -8.49
N TRP A 44 -13.23 -3.13 -8.58
CA TRP A 44 -13.02 -2.29 -7.38
C TRP A 44 -14.11 -2.48 -6.33
N LYS A 45 -15.36 -2.69 -6.76
CA LYS A 45 -16.48 -2.99 -5.86
C LYS A 45 -16.35 -4.39 -5.27
N VAL A 46 -16.00 -5.38 -6.10
CA VAL A 46 -15.81 -6.78 -5.67
C VAL A 46 -14.76 -6.89 -4.56
N VAL A 47 -13.59 -6.27 -4.74
CA VAL A 47 -12.55 -6.28 -3.69
C VAL A 47 -12.95 -5.41 -2.49
N GLY A 48 -13.66 -4.30 -2.74
CA GLY A 48 -14.15 -3.41 -1.68
C GLY A 48 -15.19 -4.04 -0.76
N GLU A 49 -16.06 -4.93 -1.28
CA GLU A 49 -17.03 -5.70 -0.50
C GLU A 49 -16.36 -6.69 0.47
N ARG A 50 -15.20 -7.23 0.08
CA ARG A 50 -14.39 -8.10 0.95
C ARG A 50 -13.58 -7.30 1.97
N CYS A 51 -13.10 -6.13 1.59
CA CYS A 51 -12.15 -5.35 2.38
C CYS A 51 -12.80 -4.76 3.65
N LEU A 52 -12.18 -4.98 4.81
CA LEU A 52 -12.65 -4.44 6.09
C LEU A 52 -12.15 -3.01 6.38
N SER A 53 -11.38 -2.40 5.48
CA SER A 53 -10.70 -1.11 5.73
C SER A 53 -9.83 -1.08 7.00
N CYS A 54 -9.37 -2.27 7.46
CA CYS A 54 -8.68 -2.47 8.75
C CYS A 54 -7.24 -1.94 8.85
N THR A 55 -6.75 -1.25 7.82
CA THR A 55 -5.41 -0.61 7.74
C THR A 55 -4.17 -1.50 7.86
N ASN A 56 -4.30 -2.80 8.16
CA ASN A 56 -3.16 -3.73 8.27
C ASN A 56 -2.19 -3.60 7.08
N CYS A 57 -2.73 -3.59 5.85
CA CYS A 57 -1.92 -3.52 4.63
C CYS A 57 -1.09 -2.24 4.48
N THR A 58 -1.46 -1.13 5.13
CA THR A 58 -0.63 0.08 5.20
C THR A 58 0.30 0.06 6.40
N MET A 59 -0.16 -0.43 7.55
CA MET A 59 0.63 -0.46 8.79
C MET A 59 1.83 -1.41 8.73
N VAL A 60 1.72 -2.52 8.00
CA VAL A 60 2.81 -3.50 7.86
C VAL A 60 3.70 -3.27 6.64
N CYS A 61 3.36 -2.29 5.79
CA CYS A 61 4.03 -2.08 4.51
C CYS A 61 5.27 -1.18 4.70
N PRO A 62 6.47 -1.61 4.27
CA PRO A 62 7.70 -0.86 4.50
C PRO A 62 7.80 0.43 3.68
N THR A 63 6.92 0.63 2.69
CA THR A 63 6.89 1.81 1.84
C THR A 63 5.71 2.73 2.15
N CYS A 64 4.77 2.34 3.01
CA CYS A 64 3.66 3.22 3.36
C CYS A 64 4.13 4.31 4.34
N PHE A 65 3.82 5.57 4.02
CA PHE A 65 4.22 6.75 4.80
C PHE A 65 3.04 7.66 5.19
N CYS A 66 1.80 7.14 5.12
CA CYS A 66 0.60 7.89 5.44
C CYS A 66 0.67 8.44 6.88
N CYS A 67 0.42 9.74 7.03
CA CYS A 67 0.42 10.42 8.32
C CYS A 67 -0.63 11.53 8.35
N SER A 68 -1.13 11.83 9.53
CA SER A 68 -1.93 13.02 9.83
C SER A 68 -1.16 13.96 10.73
N VAL A 69 -1.61 15.21 10.79
CA VAL A 69 -1.04 16.25 11.65
C VAL A 69 -2.17 16.81 12.49
N ASP A 70 -2.04 16.69 13.81
CA ASP A 70 -2.96 17.24 14.78
C ASP A 70 -2.37 18.47 15.45
N GLU A 71 -3.24 19.40 15.84
CA GLU A 71 -2.90 20.55 16.68
C GLU A 71 -3.40 20.29 18.10
N VAL A 72 -2.48 20.23 19.06
CA VAL A 72 -2.75 19.95 20.46
C VAL A 72 -2.58 21.24 21.26
N PRO A 73 -3.67 21.90 21.68
CA PRO A 73 -3.58 23.11 22.49
C PRO A 73 -3.28 22.77 23.96
N ASP A 74 -2.28 23.43 24.53
CA ASP A 74 -2.05 23.48 25.97
C ASP A 74 -2.82 24.67 26.57
N LEU A 75 -3.90 24.35 27.27
CA LEU A 75 -4.80 25.35 27.87
C LEU A 75 -4.15 26.15 29.01
N ASN A 76 -3.08 25.66 29.62
CA ASN A 76 -2.40 26.36 30.71
C ASN A 76 -1.38 27.39 30.20
N THR A 77 -0.68 27.06 29.10
CA THR A 77 0.37 27.94 28.55
C THR A 77 -0.09 28.76 27.35
N GLY A 78 -1.26 28.44 26.78
CA GLY A 78 -1.76 29.05 25.55
C GLY A 78 -0.97 28.65 24.30
N ARG A 79 -0.07 27.66 24.41
CA ARG A 79 0.73 27.14 23.29
C ARG A 79 -0.06 26.09 22.53
N VAL A 80 0.24 25.94 21.24
CA VAL A 80 -0.31 24.88 20.40
C VAL A 80 0.85 24.08 19.81
N GLU A 81 0.84 22.78 20.02
CA GLU A 81 1.81 21.87 19.43
C GLU A 81 1.25 21.24 18.16
N ARG A 82 2.06 21.17 17.11
CA ARG A 82 1.74 20.41 15.91
C ARG A 82 2.42 19.05 15.97
N GLN A 83 1.64 17.99 16.08
CA GLN A 83 2.11 16.62 16.22
C GLN A 83 1.79 15.83 14.96
N ARG A 84 2.79 15.13 14.41
CA ARG A 84 2.59 14.21 13.29
C ARG A 84 2.46 12.79 13.81
N GLN A 85 1.41 12.10 13.40
CA GLN A 85 1.18 10.70 13.76
C GLN A 85 1.01 9.84 12.52
N TRP A 86 1.34 8.56 12.66
CA TRP A 86 1.08 7.55 11.64
C TRP A 86 -0.41 7.41 11.42
N ASP A 87 -0.81 7.35 10.15
CA ASP A 87 -2.21 7.26 9.75
C ASP A 87 -2.33 6.32 8.53
N SER A 88 -3.55 6.08 8.06
CA SER A 88 -3.82 5.22 6.92
C SER A 88 -4.74 5.89 5.92
N CYS A 89 -4.42 5.74 4.63
CA CYS A 89 -5.34 6.13 3.56
C CYS A 89 -6.66 5.33 3.53
N PHE A 90 -6.80 4.31 4.39
CA PHE A 90 -8.05 3.59 4.63
C PHE A 90 -8.95 4.22 5.71
N HIS A 91 -8.47 5.18 6.50
CA HIS A 91 -9.35 5.94 7.39
C HIS A 91 -10.15 6.96 6.59
N ALA A 92 -11.44 7.11 6.90
CA ALA A 92 -12.32 8.04 6.18
C ALA A 92 -11.83 9.50 6.30
N GLU A 93 -11.45 9.90 7.52
CA GLU A 93 -10.95 11.23 7.85
C GLU A 93 -9.64 11.60 7.14
N PHE A 94 -8.82 10.61 6.76
CA PHE A 94 -7.56 10.86 6.04
C PHE A 94 -7.79 11.60 4.71
N SER A 95 -8.96 11.41 4.10
CA SER A 95 -9.34 12.07 2.85
C SER A 95 -10.29 13.25 3.06
N ALA A 96 -10.53 13.66 4.29
CA ALA A 96 -11.52 14.69 4.57
C ALA A 96 -11.06 16.06 4.07
N LEU A 97 -11.89 16.70 3.25
CA LEU A 97 -11.78 18.10 2.86
C LEU A 97 -13.07 18.81 3.28
N ASN A 98 -12.95 19.95 3.96
CA ASN A 98 -14.10 20.70 4.49
C ASN A 98 -15.05 19.82 5.34
N GLY A 99 -14.49 18.92 6.15
CA GLY A 99 -15.24 18.04 7.06
C GLY A 99 -15.98 16.89 6.37
N ARG A 100 -15.66 16.56 5.11
CA ARG A 100 -16.25 15.42 4.39
C ARG A 100 -15.17 14.58 3.71
N PRO A 101 -15.17 13.26 3.88
CA PRO A 101 -14.28 12.37 3.14
C PRO A 101 -14.47 12.51 1.62
N VAL A 102 -13.38 12.70 0.89
CA VAL A 102 -13.38 12.61 -0.59
C VAL A 102 -13.50 11.15 -1.04
N ARG A 103 -13.03 10.20 -0.21
CA ARG A 103 -13.11 8.76 -0.43
C ARG A 103 -13.96 8.13 0.66
N ASP A 104 -15.27 8.29 0.52
CA ASP A 104 -16.28 7.92 1.52
C ASP A 104 -16.54 6.41 1.59
N ASP A 105 -16.33 5.67 0.50
CA ASP A 105 -16.51 4.21 0.45
C ASP A 105 -15.18 3.41 0.49
N ILE A 106 -15.28 2.12 0.85
CA ILE A 106 -14.13 1.21 0.89
C ILE A 106 -13.52 0.97 -0.52
N PRO A 107 -14.30 0.75 -1.59
CA PRO A 107 -13.77 0.63 -2.95
C PRO A 107 -12.86 1.78 -3.37
N SER A 108 -13.23 3.04 -3.09
CA SER A 108 -12.43 4.21 -3.44
C SER A 108 -11.14 4.31 -2.64
N ARG A 109 -11.15 3.95 -1.36
CA ARG A 109 -9.95 3.88 -0.51
C ARG A 109 -9.01 2.76 -0.94
N TYR A 110 -9.55 1.58 -1.23
CA TYR A 110 -8.78 0.46 -1.76
C TYR A 110 -8.15 0.80 -3.12
N ARG A 111 -8.95 1.38 -4.03
CA ARG A 111 -8.46 1.88 -5.32
C ARG A 111 -7.32 2.87 -5.13
N GLN A 112 -7.48 3.87 -4.25
CA GLN A 112 -6.41 4.83 -3.94
C GLN A 112 -5.14 4.14 -3.43
N TRP A 113 -5.25 3.17 -2.53
CA TRP A 113 -4.10 2.44 -2.00
C TRP A 113 -3.39 1.65 -3.10
N LEU A 114 -4.14 0.92 -3.93
CA LEU A 114 -3.57 0.06 -4.96
C LEU A 114 -2.93 0.89 -6.08
N THR A 115 -3.64 1.91 -6.58
CA THR A 115 -3.13 2.78 -7.65
C THR A 115 -1.99 3.65 -7.18
N HIS A 116 -2.00 4.14 -5.93
CA HIS A 116 -0.83 4.81 -5.39
C HIS A 116 0.37 3.86 -5.37
N LYS A 117 0.22 2.67 -4.79
CA LYS A 117 1.32 1.71 -4.63
C LYS A 117 1.90 1.20 -5.96
N LEU A 118 1.05 0.93 -6.95
CA LEU A 118 1.43 0.22 -8.19
C LEU A 118 1.44 1.09 -9.45
N ALA A 119 0.87 2.30 -9.39
CA ALA A 119 0.81 3.21 -10.54
C ALA A 119 1.47 4.56 -10.21
N THR A 120 0.80 5.44 -9.48
CA THR A 120 1.22 6.84 -9.36
C THR A 120 2.47 7.05 -8.49
N TRP A 121 2.90 6.05 -7.72
CA TRP A 121 4.22 6.07 -7.07
C TRP A 121 5.37 6.19 -8.08
N HIS A 122 5.21 5.61 -9.28
CA HIS A 122 6.23 5.72 -10.32
C HIS A 122 6.45 7.17 -10.75
N ASP A 123 5.39 7.98 -10.81
CA ASP A 123 5.47 9.39 -11.18
C ASP A 123 6.25 10.22 -10.15
N GLN A 124 6.20 9.82 -8.88
CA GLN A 124 6.86 10.52 -7.78
C GLN A 124 8.31 10.07 -7.56
N PHE A 125 8.57 8.77 -7.68
CA PHE A 125 9.84 8.17 -7.23
C PHE A 125 10.60 7.41 -8.32
N GLY A 126 10.05 7.31 -9.54
CA GLY A 126 10.68 6.60 -10.66
C GLY A 126 10.76 5.08 -10.50
N THR A 127 10.14 4.52 -9.45
CA THR A 127 10.17 3.09 -9.12
C THR A 127 8.80 2.63 -8.61
N SER A 128 8.62 1.34 -8.32
CA SER A 128 7.39 0.82 -7.74
C SER A 128 7.32 1.07 -6.23
N GLY A 129 6.14 1.41 -5.72
CA GLY A 129 5.86 1.45 -4.29
C GLY A 129 5.69 0.06 -3.68
N CYS A 130 5.60 -1.00 -4.49
CA CYS A 130 5.55 -2.38 -4.04
C CYS A 130 6.93 -3.05 -4.17
N VAL A 131 7.51 -3.44 -3.04
CA VAL A 131 8.81 -4.15 -3.00
C VAL A 131 8.67 -5.68 -2.98
N GLY A 132 7.47 -6.22 -3.22
CA GLY A 132 7.22 -7.67 -3.24
C GLY A 132 7.32 -8.37 -1.88
N CYS A 133 7.26 -7.65 -0.76
CA CYS A 133 7.45 -8.24 0.58
C CYS A 133 6.29 -9.14 1.07
N GLY A 134 5.14 -9.14 0.41
CA GLY A 134 3.99 -9.99 0.75
C GLY A 134 3.26 -9.68 2.06
N ARG A 135 3.75 -8.75 2.91
CA ARG A 135 3.17 -8.49 4.25
C ARG A 135 1.71 -8.05 4.20
N CYS A 136 1.30 -7.29 3.18
CA CYS A 136 -0.10 -6.90 3.01
C CYS A 136 -1.03 -8.10 2.75
N ILE A 137 -0.52 -9.17 2.13
CA ILE A 137 -1.24 -10.42 1.88
C ILE A 137 -1.30 -11.22 3.19
N THR A 138 -0.15 -11.44 3.84
CA THR A 138 -0.04 -12.23 5.08
C THR A 138 -0.93 -11.69 6.21
N TRP A 139 -1.05 -10.37 6.33
CA TRP A 139 -1.78 -9.73 7.43
C TRP A 139 -3.21 -9.30 7.06
N CYS A 140 -3.70 -9.67 5.87
CA CYS A 140 -5.08 -9.40 5.52
C CYS A 140 -6.02 -10.41 6.20
N PRO A 141 -6.92 -9.97 7.10
CA PRO A 141 -7.80 -10.90 7.83
C PRO A 141 -8.85 -11.59 6.94
N VAL A 142 -9.07 -11.08 5.73
CA VAL A 142 -10.03 -11.59 4.74
C VAL A 142 -9.35 -12.18 3.50
N GLY A 143 -8.03 -12.39 3.56
CA GLY A 143 -7.28 -13.05 2.50
C GLY A 143 -7.26 -12.33 1.16
N ILE A 144 -7.26 -10.99 1.14
CA ILE A 144 -7.04 -10.23 -0.11
C ILE A 144 -5.59 -10.38 -0.53
N ASP A 145 -5.36 -10.92 -1.73
CA ASP A 145 -4.05 -11.07 -2.35
C ASP A 145 -3.91 -10.10 -3.51
N ILE A 146 -3.08 -9.07 -3.33
CA ILE A 146 -2.81 -8.04 -4.35
C ILE A 146 -2.32 -8.61 -5.69
N THR A 147 -1.67 -9.78 -5.70
CA THR A 147 -1.25 -10.43 -6.95
C THR A 147 -2.43 -10.95 -7.76
N GLU A 148 -3.46 -11.47 -7.08
CA GLU A 148 -4.70 -11.95 -7.68
C GLU A 148 -5.57 -10.77 -8.13
N GLU A 149 -5.62 -9.70 -7.33
CA GLU A 149 -6.38 -8.49 -7.71
C GLU A 149 -5.80 -7.82 -8.97
N VAL A 150 -4.47 -7.83 -9.15
CA VAL A 150 -3.84 -7.35 -10.40
C VAL A 150 -4.18 -8.23 -11.60
N VAL A 151 -4.23 -9.56 -11.42
CA VAL A 151 -4.63 -10.49 -12.49
C VAL A 151 -6.06 -10.20 -12.94
N ALA A 152 -6.98 -9.97 -12.00
CA ALA A 152 -8.37 -9.64 -12.32
C ALA A 152 -8.47 -8.42 -13.26
N PHE A 153 -7.77 -7.32 -12.98
CA PHE A 153 -7.76 -6.14 -13.88
C PHE A 153 -7.13 -6.41 -15.26
N ARG A 154 -6.25 -7.41 -15.39
CA ARG A 154 -5.66 -7.79 -16.68
C ARG A 154 -6.60 -8.65 -17.52
N GLU A 155 -7.31 -9.59 -16.89
CA GLU A 155 -8.16 -10.56 -17.57
C GLU A 155 -9.49 -9.95 -18.01
N THR A 156 -10.05 -9.08 -17.18
CA THR A 156 -11.31 -8.39 -17.47
C THR A 156 -11.00 -7.01 -18.02
N GLY A 157 -10.47 -6.94 -19.25
CA GLY A 157 -10.27 -5.65 -19.94
C GLY A 157 -11.48 -4.72 -19.81
N PRO A 158 -11.28 -3.40 -19.96
CA PRO A 158 -12.29 -2.38 -19.63
C PRO A 158 -13.67 -2.62 -20.25
#